data_AF-A0A542YQM2-F1
#
_entry.id   AF-A0A542YQM2-F1
#
_cell.length_a   1.000
_cell.length_b   1.000
_cell.length_c   1.000
_cell.angle_alpha   90.00
_cell.angle_beta   90.00
_cell.angle_gamma   90.00
#
_symmetry.space_group_name_H-M   'P 1'
#
loop_
_entity.id
_entity.type
_entity.pdbx_description
1 polymer ?
#
loop_
_entity_poly.entity_id
_entity_poly.type
_entity_poly.pdbx_seq_one_letter_code
_entity_poly.pdbx_strand_id
1 'polypeptide(L)'
;MNDPQELQPEDLTGQDPLLPETGEPTPGESEIDRLVEQIEGPEDRTGMAALWSVTMNLPNWWFIAVGEEGMESPAAAEVDGQLVLLAFTDSHRARHFAVQQQMIAEGEDLAAIALPPRQVVESAAAYSSADIEGLMFDSNISGFYLPVDQMAALWDAVMESDDEPDEGTEPGQPTG
;
A
#
# COMPACT_ATOMS: atom_id res chain seq x y z
N MET A 1 -31.84 66.29 -3.74
CA MET A 1 -31.43 65.32 -4.77
C MET A 1 -30.18 64.67 -4.23
N ASN A 2 -30.16 63.49 -3.59
CA ASN A 2 -30.79 62.20 -3.89
C ASN A 2 -30.52 61.74 -5.33
N ASP A 3 -29.39 61.00 -5.46
CA ASP A 3 -29.06 59.75 -6.19
C ASP A 3 -29.76 59.36 -7.50
N PRO A 4 -29.12 58.62 -8.43
CA PRO A 4 -28.19 57.50 -8.14
C PRO A 4 -26.90 57.44 -8.98
N GLN A 5 -25.79 57.06 -8.35
CA GLN A 5 -24.73 56.35 -9.07
C GLN A 5 -25.19 54.90 -9.22
N GLU A 6 -25.42 54.50 -10.46
CA GLU A 6 -25.93 53.19 -10.83
C GLU A 6 -25.04 52.07 -10.29
N LEU A 7 -25.73 51.15 -9.62
CA LEU A 7 -25.27 49.88 -9.10
C LEU A 7 -24.58 49.10 -10.22
N GLN A 8 -23.31 48.76 -10.05
CA GLN A 8 -22.69 47.73 -10.87
C GLN A 8 -23.36 46.38 -10.54
N PRO A 9 -23.82 45.62 -11.55
CA PRO A 9 -24.31 44.26 -11.35
C PRO A 9 -23.11 43.31 -11.29
N GLU A 10 -22.56 43.12 -10.09
CA GLU A 10 -21.71 41.98 -9.77
C GLU A 10 -22.38 41.16 -8.66
N ASP A 11 -23.61 40.74 -8.93
CA ASP A 11 -24.22 39.58 -8.30
C ASP A 11 -24.27 38.48 -9.38
N LEU A 12 -24.03 37.23 -8.98
CA LEU A 12 -23.72 36.04 -9.79
C LEU A 12 -22.22 35.81 -10.02
N THR A 13 -21.49 35.53 -8.95
CA THR A 13 -21.26 34.14 -8.56
C THR A 13 -20.76 34.18 -7.12
N GLY A 14 -21.49 33.53 -6.22
CA GLY A 14 -20.89 33.02 -5.00
C GLY A 14 -19.78 32.08 -5.42
N GLN A 15 -18.58 32.61 -5.63
CA GLN A 15 -17.40 31.84 -5.34
C GLN A 15 -17.36 31.83 -3.81
N ASP A 16 -18.13 30.90 -3.23
CA ASP A 16 -17.52 30.01 -2.24
C ASP A 16 -16.04 29.92 -2.65
N PRO A 17 -15.08 30.37 -1.83
CA PRO A 17 -13.73 29.93 -2.06
C PRO A 17 -13.90 28.42 -2.06
N LEU A 18 -13.74 27.82 -3.26
CA LEU A 18 -13.74 26.39 -3.45
C LEU A 18 -13.09 25.88 -2.18
N LEU A 19 -13.91 25.20 -1.36
CA LEU A 19 -13.41 24.24 -0.39
C LEU A 19 -12.17 23.68 -1.08
N PRO A 20 -10.97 23.72 -0.44
CA PRO A 20 -9.82 23.10 -1.07
C PRO A 20 -10.39 21.79 -1.54
N GLU A 21 -10.41 21.60 -2.87
CA GLU A 21 -10.99 20.40 -3.43
C GLU A 21 -10.36 19.36 -2.53
N THR A 22 -11.19 18.56 -1.87
CA THR A 22 -10.72 17.26 -1.45
C THR A 22 -10.33 16.64 -2.79
N GLY A 23 -9.17 17.04 -3.34
CA GLY A 23 -8.20 16.15 -3.84
C GLY A 23 -8.05 15.20 -2.69
N GLU A 24 -8.92 14.17 -2.70
CA GLU A 24 -8.45 12.86 -3.09
C GLU A 24 -7.00 13.03 -3.50
N PRO A 25 -6.03 12.75 -2.60
CA PRO A 25 -4.65 12.87 -2.98
C PRO A 25 -4.56 12.14 -4.31
N THR A 26 -4.26 12.86 -5.40
CA THR A 26 -3.74 12.23 -6.61
C THR A 26 -2.79 11.17 -6.07
N PRO A 27 -2.97 9.86 -6.33
CA PRO A 27 -2.19 8.81 -5.68
C PRO A 27 -0.74 9.03 -6.09
N GLY A 28 -0.11 9.94 -5.38
CA GLY A 28 1.04 10.70 -5.81
C GLY A 28 2.18 9.99 -5.16
N GLU A 29 2.90 9.24 -5.98
CA GLU A 29 4.19 8.60 -5.69
C GLU A 29 4.33 8.29 -4.20
N SER A 30 3.65 7.22 -3.77
CA SER A 30 3.89 6.66 -2.45
C SER A 30 5.41 6.40 -2.32
N GLU A 31 5.98 6.53 -1.13
CA GLU A 31 7.41 6.26 -0.91
C GLU A 31 7.83 4.89 -1.49
N ILE A 32 6.91 3.93 -1.46
CA ILE A 32 7.01 2.60 -2.09
C ILE A 32 7.19 2.68 -3.61
N ASP A 33 6.43 3.52 -4.30
CA ASP A 33 6.51 3.68 -5.76
C ASP A 33 7.88 4.22 -6.18
N ARG A 34 8.35 5.27 -5.47
CA ARG A 34 9.68 5.84 -5.66
C ARG A 34 10.80 4.82 -5.38
N LEU A 35 10.62 3.95 -4.39
CA LEU A 35 11.58 2.88 -4.10
C LEU A 35 11.59 1.82 -5.19
N VAL A 36 10.43 1.42 -5.71
CA VAL A 36 10.33 0.50 -6.84
C VAL A 36 11.02 1.07 -8.08
N GLU A 37 10.80 2.34 -8.40
CA GLU A 37 11.45 2.98 -9.56
C GLU A 37 12.98 3.09 -9.43
N GLN A 38 13.49 3.16 -8.20
CA GLN A 38 14.93 3.23 -7.93
C GLN A 38 15.64 1.87 -7.97
N ILE A 39 14.90 0.76 -7.88
CA ILE A 39 15.46 -0.59 -7.92
C ILE A 39 15.91 -0.90 -9.35
N GLU A 40 17.22 -0.95 -9.57
CA GLU A 40 17.81 -1.22 -10.89
C GLU A 40 17.61 -2.67 -11.36
N GLY A 41 17.25 -3.57 -10.44
CA GLY A 41 16.94 -4.97 -10.72
C GLY A 41 16.82 -5.83 -9.46
N PRO A 42 16.52 -7.13 -9.59
CA PRO A 42 16.36 -8.05 -8.46
C PRO A 42 17.66 -8.29 -7.67
N GLU A 43 18.80 -7.84 -8.19
CA GLU A 43 20.09 -7.87 -7.51
C GLU A 43 20.31 -6.70 -6.53
N ASP A 44 19.48 -5.64 -6.63
CA ASP A 44 19.55 -4.46 -5.77
C ASP A 44 18.96 -4.74 -4.39
N ARG A 45 19.75 -5.45 -3.59
CA ARG A 45 19.36 -5.88 -2.23
C ARG A 45 19.05 -4.69 -1.31
N THR A 46 19.73 -3.55 -1.50
CA THR A 46 19.53 -2.36 -0.67
C THR A 46 18.19 -1.69 -0.97
N GLY A 47 17.85 -1.47 -2.24
CA GLY A 47 16.56 -0.94 -2.64
C GLY A 47 15.41 -1.89 -2.30
N MET A 48 15.60 -3.20 -2.49
CA MET A 48 14.62 -4.19 -2.04
C MET A 48 14.41 -4.16 -0.52
N ALA A 49 15.48 -4.10 0.28
CA ALA A 49 15.36 -4.02 1.74
C ALA A 49 14.62 -2.74 2.19
N ALA A 50 14.92 -1.59 1.57
CA ALA A 50 14.22 -0.33 1.84
C ALA A 50 12.73 -0.41 1.45
N LEU A 51 12.43 -0.97 0.27
CA LEU A 51 11.06 -1.20 -0.19
C LEU A 51 10.27 -2.06 0.80
N TRP A 52 10.85 -3.17 1.25
CA TRP A 52 10.22 -4.07 2.20
C TRP A 52 10.07 -3.44 3.58
N SER A 53 11.04 -2.66 4.03
CA SER A 53 10.96 -1.91 5.28
C SER A 53 9.76 -0.96 5.30
N VAL A 54 9.62 -0.12 4.28
CA VAL A 54 8.47 0.80 4.16
C VAL A 54 7.16 0.03 4.05
N THR A 55 7.13 -1.04 3.25
CA THR A 55 5.91 -1.85 3.04
C THR A 55 5.46 -2.55 4.33
N MET A 56 6.38 -3.10 5.11
CA MET A 56 6.08 -3.79 6.38
C MET A 56 5.71 -2.84 7.50
N ASN A 57 6.19 -1.60 7.44
CA ASN A 57 5.85 -0.56 8.39
C ASN A 57 4.51 0.16 8.07
N LEU A 58 3.83 -0.24 6.99
CA LEU A 58 2.50 0.27 6.69
C LEU A 58 1.50 -0.06 7.82
N PRO A 59 0.54 0.83 8.11
CA PRO A 59 -0.43 0.59 9.16
C PRO A 59 -1.30 -0.62 8.85
N ASN A 60 -1.73 -0.77 7.59
CA ASN A 60 -2.53 -1.89 7.12
C ASN A 60 -2.23 -2.17 5.65
N TRP A 61 -2.26 -3.43 5.27
CA TRP A 61 -2.37 -3.90 3.89
C TRP A 61 -3.84 -4.12 3.55
N TRP A 62 -4.23 -3.67 2.37
CA TRP A 62 -5.61 -3.72 1.88
C TRP A 62 -5.76 -4.89 0.91
N PHE A 63 -6.70 -5.78 1.20
CA PHE A 63 -7.04 -6.91 0.35
C PHE A 63 -8.44 -6.71 -0.20
N ILE A 64 -8.65 -7.00 -1.48
CA ILE A 64 -10.00 -6.98 -2.05
C ILE A 64 -10.78 -8.14 -1.45
N ALA A 65 -11.91 -7.87 -0.79
CA ALA A 65 -12.78 -8.90 -0.25
C ALA A 65 -13.67 -9.43 -1.36
N VAL A 66 -13.66 -10.75 -1.59
CA VAL A 66 -14.50 -11.44 -2.55
C VAL A 66 -15.27 -12.56 -1.87
N GLY A 67 -16.52 -12.76 -2.27
CA GLY A 67 -17.40 -13.78 -1.69
C GLY A 67 -18.74 -13.20 -1.26
N GLU A 68 -19.52 -14.01 -0.56
CA GLU A 68 -20.78 -13.59 0.05
C GLU A 68 -20.54 -12.82 1.35
N GLU A 69 -21.43 -11.87 1.66
CA GLU A 69 -21.37 -11.05 2.87
C GLU A 69 -21.26 -11.93 4.13
N GLY A 70 -20.21 -11.74 4.93
CA GLY A 70 -19.89 -12.55 6.11
C GLY A 70 -19.08 -13.82 5.84
N MET A 71 -18.79 -14.15 4.58
CA MET A 71 -17.89 -15.22 4.12
C MET A 71 -16.81 -14.66 3.17
N GLU A 72 -16.63 -13.33 3.18
CA GLU A 72 -15.68 -12.64 2.33
C GLU A 72 -14.26 -13.12 2.63
N SER A 73 -13.55 -13.50 1.56
CA SER A 73 -12.16 -13.91 1.60
C SER A 73 -11.32 -12.95 0.78
N PRO A 74 -10.04 -12.77 1.11
CA PRO A 74 -9.17 -11.93 0.29
C PRO A 74 -9.06 -12.50 -1.12
N ALA A 75 -9.08 -11.63 -2.12
CA ALA A 75 -9.02 -11.99 -3.52
C ALA A 75 -7.67 -12.65 -3.83
N ALA A 76 -7.75 -13.86 -4.40
CA ALA A 76 -6.62 -14.56 -4.96
C ALA A 76 -6.69 -14.51 -6.48
N ALA A 77 -5.53 -14.33 -7.12
CA ALA A 77 -5.35 -14.47 -8.56
C ALA A 77 -4.44 -15.67 -8.83
N GLU A 78 -4.66 -16.37 -9.94
CA GLU A 78 -3.73 -17.39 -10.41
C GLU A 78 -2.67 -16.72 -11.30
N VAL A 79 -1.40 -16.84 -10.91
CA VAL A 79 -0.24 -16.33 -11.66
C VAL A 79 0.72 -17.49 -11.86
N ASP A 80 1.01 -17.82 -13.12
CA ASP A 80 1.85 -18.97 -13.50
C ASP A 80 1.39 -20.34 -12.92
N GLY A 81 0.09 -20.49 -12.66
CA GLY A 81 -0.49 -21.69 -12.04
C GLY A 81 -0.36 -21.74 -10.51
N GLN A 82 0.06 -20.64 -9.90
CA GLN A 82 0.20 -20.48 -8.45
C GLN A 82 -0.84 -19.46 -7.95
N LEU A 83 -1.52 -19.75 -6.83
CA LEU A 83 -2.44 -18.78 -6.23
C LEU A 83 -1.67 -17.71 -5.47
N VAL A 84 -1.96 -16.44 -5.77
CA VAL A 84 -1.36 -15.28 -5.10
C VAL A 84 -2.44 -14.34 -4.61
N LEU A 85 -2.33 -13.87 -3.37
CA LEU A 85 -3.27 -12.89 -2.84
C LEU A 85 -2.97 -11.50 -3.39
N LEU A 86 -4.01 -10.77 -3.75
CA LEU A 86 -3.89 -9.39 -4.19
C LEU A 86 -3.91 -8.45 -2.98
N ALA A 87 -2.75 -7.87 -2.70
CA ALA A 87 -2.54 -6.91 -1.64
C ALA A 87 -2.28 -5.51 -2.22
N PHE A 88 -2.71 -4.50 -1.49
CA PHE A 88 -2.54 -3.10 -1.88
C PHE A 88 -2.05 -2.31 -0.68
N THR A 89 -1.15 -1.39 -0.96
CA THR A 89 -0.63 -0.46 0.05
C THR A 89 -1.66 0.61 0.43
N ASP A 90 -2.67 0.81 -0.42
CA ASP A 90 -3.72 1.81 -0.27
C ASP A 90 -5.10 1.31 -0.76
N SER A 91 -6.17 1.73 -0.08
CA SER A 91 -7.55 1.32 -0.38
C SER A 91 -8.09 1.92 -1.69
N HIS A 92 -7.71 3.14 -2.05
CA HIS A 92 -8.10 3.75 -3.33
C HIS A 92 -7.49 2.98 -4.49
N ARG A 93 -6.25 2.50 -4.34
CA ARG A 93 -5.58 1.65 -5.34
C ARG A 93 -6.27 0.30 -5.50
N ALA A 94 -6.63 -0.35 -4.39
CA ALA A 94 -7.41 -1.58 -4.41
C ALA A 94 -8.76 -1.39 -5.15
N ARG A 95 -9.47 -0.30 -4.85
CA ARG A 95 -10.74 0.04 -5.49
C ARG A 95 -10.56 0.28 -6.98
N HIS A 96 -9.56 1.07 -7.36
CA HIS A 96 -9.28 1.36 -8.76
C HIS A 96 -8.99 0.08 -9.55
N PHE A 97 -8.22 -0.85 -8.98
CA PHE A 97 -7.98 -2.17 -9.58
C PHE A 97 -9.27 -2.98 -9.69
N ALA A 98 -10.09 -3.05 -8.64
CA ALA A 98 -11.34 -3.79 -8.65
C ALA A 98 -12.33 -3.26 -9.71
N VAL A 99 -12.40 -1.94 -9.89
CA VAL A 99 -13.18 -1.30 -10.95
C VAL A 99 -12.64 -1.67 -12.34
N GLN A 100 -11.32 -1.60 -12.53
CA GLN A 100 -10.69 -1.94 -13.82
C GLN A 100 -10.89 -3.40 -14.21
N GLN A 101 -10.84 -4.30 -13.23
CA GLN A 101 -11.10 -5.73 -13.42
C GLN A 101 -12.60 -6.06 -13.50
N GLN A 102 -13.47 -5.05 -13.48
CA GLN A 102 -14.93 -5.18 -13.51
C GLN A 102 -15.50 -6.04 -12.37
N MET A 103 -14.81 -6.06 -11.22
CA MET A 103 -15.27 -6.74 -10.00
C MET A 103 -16.36 -5.93 -9.30
N ILE A 104 -16.24 -4.61 -9.34
CA ILE A 104 -17.21 -3.64 -8.81
C ILE A 104 -17.50 -2.55 -9.84
N ALA A 105 -18.61 -1.84 -9.70
CA ALA A 105 -18.93 -0.68 -10.53
C ALA A 105 -18.20 0.60 -10.05
N GLU A 106 -17.98 1.56 -10.94
CA GLU A 106 -17.30 2.85 -10.66
C GLU A 106 -17.94 3.67 -9.52
N GLY A 107 -19.24 3.48 -9.28
CA GLY A 107 -20.00 4.15 -8.21
C GLY A 107 -20.21 3.30 -6.95
N GLU A 108 -19.68 2.07 -6.92
CA GLU A 108 -19.83 1.15 -5.79
C GLU A 108 -18.62 1.24 -4.84
N ASP A 109 -18.87 0.90 -3.58
CA ASP A 109 -17.85 0.84 -2.54
C ASP A 109 -17.16 -0.52 -2.58
N LEU A 110 -15.82 -0.53 -2.46
CA LEU A 110 -15.07 -1.77 -2.46
C LEU A 110 -15.11 -2.37 -1.06
N ALA A 111 -15.65 -3.59 -0.94
CA ALA A 111 -15.38 -4.42 0.23
C ALA A 111 -13.88 -4.73 0.26
N ALA A 112 -13.15 -4.11 1.19
CA ALA A 112 -11.72 -4.31 1.36
C ALA A 112 -11.42 -4.70 2.81
N ILE A 113 -10.58 -5.71 2.97
CA ILE A 113 -10.10 -6.18 4.27
C ILE A 113 -8.78 -5.48 4.55
N ALA A 114 -8.76 -4.62 5.58
CA ALA A 114 -7.53 -4.01 6.08
C ALA A 114 -6.91 -4.92 7.14
N LEU A 115 -5.75 -5.52 6.84
CA LEU A 115 -5.02 -6.37 7.78
C LEU A 115 -3.65 -5.75 8.10
N PRO A 116 -3.25 -5.66 9.37
CA PRO A 116 -1.92 -5.17 9.71
C PRO A 116 -0.85 -6.17 9.21
N PRO A 117 0.29 -5.70 8.68
CA PRO A 117 1.33 -6.55 8.09
C PRO A 117 1.75 -7.71 9.00
N ARG A 118 1.94 -7.41 10.29
CA ARG A 118 2.27 -8.40 11.32
C ARG A 118 1.29 -9.59 11.34
N GLN A 119 -0.01 -9.31 11.29
CA GLN A 119 -1.04 -10.35 11.34
C GLN A 119 -1.04 -11.21 10.07
N VAL A 120 -0.74 -10.60 8.92
CA VAL A 120 -0.62 -11.32 7.65
C VAL A 120 0.60 -12.25 7.69
N VAL A 121 1.73 -11.78 8.21
CA VAL A 121 2.95 -12.60 8.42
C VAL A 121 2.68 -13.75 9.38
N GLU A 122 2.00 -13.50 10.51
CA GLU A 122 1.58 -14.55 11.45
C GLU A 122 0.63 -15.59 10.81
N SER A 123 -0.10 -15.18 9.78
CA SER A 123 -1.04 -16.03 9.02
C SER A 123 -0.38 -16.74 7.82
N ALA A 124 0.92 -16.56 7.57
CA ALA A 124 1.62 -17.14 6.42
C ALA A 124 1.44 -18.68 6.30
N ALA A 125 1.45 -19.39 7.43
CA ALA A 125 1.23 -20.83 7.45
C ALA A 125 -0.20 -21.24 7.01
N ALA A 126 -1.20 -20.40 7.31
CA ALA A 126 -2.57 -20.62 6.87
C ALA A 126 -2.71 -20.41 5.36
N TYR A 127 -2.02 -19.41 4.80
CA TYR A 127 -1.97 -19.19 3.35
C TYR A 127 -1.32 -20.35 2.61
N SER A 128 -0.16 -20.83 3.11
CA SER A 128 0.49 -22.01 2.54
C SER A 128 -0.42 -23.25 2.58
N SER A 129 -1.20 -23.44 3.66
CA SER A 129 -2.18 -24.54 3.75
C SER A 129 -3.36 -24.39 2.79
N ALA A 130 -3.62 -23.18 2.29
CA ALA A 130 -4.65 -22.85 1.32
C ALA A 130 -4.12 -22.82 -0.13
N ASP A 131 -2.91 -23.36 -0.38
CA ASP A 131 -2.24 -23.39 -1.68
C ASP A 131 -1.88 -21.98 -2.23
N ILE A 132 -1.82 -20.99 -1.34
CA ILE A 132 -1.39 -19.63 -1.67
C ILE A 132 0.14 -19.59 -1.58
N GLU A 133 0.79 -19.27 -2.69
CA GLU A 133 2.26 -19.22 -2.80
C GLU A 133 2.83 -17.86 -2.42
N GLY A 134 2.05 -16.78 -2.54
CA GLY A 134 2.54 -15.45 -2.18
C GLY A 134 1.48 -14.37 -2.21
N LEU A 135 1.95 -13.15 -1.96
CA LEU A 135 1.17 -11.92 -2.06
C LEU A 135 1.75 -11.11 -3.22
N MET A 136 0.87 -10.58 -4.05
CA MET A 136 1.21 -9.62 -5.09
C MET A 136 0.70 -8.25 -4.67
N PHE A 137 1.63 -7.33 -4.46
CA PHE A 137 1.36 -5.96 -4.05
C PHE A 137 1.24 -5.06 -5.27
N ASP A 138 0.20 -4.21 -5.27
CA ASP A 138 0.08 -3.08 -6.20
C ASP A 138 0.27 -3.48 -7.68
N SER A 139 -0.34 -4.60 -8.10
CA SER A 139 -0.13 -5.23 -9.43
C SER A 139 -0.41 -4.31 -10.63
N ASN A 140 -1.09 -3.19 -10.41
CA ASN A 140 -1.47 -2.23 -11.43
C ASN A 140 -0.41 -1.14 -11.71
N ILE A 141 0.51 -0.91 -10.77
CA ILE A 141 1.47 0.21 -10.85
C ILE A 141 2.89 -0.34 -10.74
N SER A 142 3.33 -0.63 -9.53
CA SER A 142 4.72 -0.99 -9.22
C SER A 142 4.91 -2.51 -9.12
N GLY A 143 3.84 -3.26 -8.82
CA GLY A 143 3.73 -4.72 -8.98
C GLY A 143 4.91 -5.54 -8.42
N PHE A 144 4.96 -5.76 -7.11
CA PHE A 144 6.00 -6.59 -6.48
C PHE A 144 5.42 -7.80 -5.75
N TYR A 145 6.20 -8.88 -5.70
CA TYR A 145 5.75 -10.19 -5.21
C TYR A 145 6.51 -10.61 -3.95
N LEU A 146 5.76 -11.05 -2.93
CA LEU A 146 6.27 -11.58 -1.67
C LEU A 146 5.84 -13.05 -1.50
N PRO A 147 6.75 -14.03 -1.61
CA PRO A 147 6.40 -15.42 -1.36
C PRO A 147 6.10 -15.65 0.12
N VAL A 148 5.07 -16.46 0.42
CA VAL A 148 4.62 -16.72 1.80
C VAL A 148 5.72 -17.34 2.68
N ASP A 149 6.57 -18.17 2.08
CA ASP A 149 7.70 -18.83 2.76
C ASP A 149 8.76 -17.82 3.22
N GLN A 150 8.92 -16.70 2.49
CA GLN A 150 9.87 -15.64 2.87
C GLN A 150 9.27 -14.57 3.77
N MET A 151 7.95 -14.50 3.92
CA MET A 151 7.29 -13.44 4.72
C MET A 151 7.85 -13.35 6.14
N ALA A 152 7.98 -14.48 6.83
CA ALA A 152 8.46 -14.51 8.21
C ALA A 152 9.94 -14.10 8.30
N ALA A 153 10.78 -14.62 7.42
CA ALA A 153 12.20 -14.29 7.39
C ALA A 153 12.45 -12.81 7.04
N LEU A 154 11.68 -12.28 6.09
CA LEU A 154 11.76 -10.88 5.70
C LEU A 154 11.25 -9.95 6.79
N TRP A 155 10.17 -10.33 7.49
CA TRP A 155 9.66 -9.57 8.64
C TRP A 155 10.69 -9.48 9.75
N ASP A 156 11.30 -10.61 10.11
CA ASP A 156 12.36 -10.68 11.11
C ASP A 156 13.53 -9.77 10.70
N ALA A 157 14.02 -9.90 9.47
CA ALA A 157 15.11 -9.08 8.95
C ALA A 157 14.81 -7.58 8.96
N VAL A 158 13.60 -7.16 8.59
CA VAL A 158 13.19 -5.75 8.59
C VAL A 158 13.06 -5.21 10.01
N MET A 159 12.47 -5.97 10.92
CA MET A 159 12.23 -5.52 12.30
C MET A 159 13.48 -5.60 13.17
N GLU A 160 14.39 -6.55 12.92
CA GLU A 160 15.74 -6.56 13.54
C GLU A 160 16.60 -5.40 13.02
N SER A 161 16.45 -4.99 11.76
CA SER A 161 17.21 -3.86 11.21
C SER A 161 16.81 -2.50 11.79
N ASP A 162 15.61 -2.39 12.40
CA ASP A 162 15.17 -1.20 13.15
C ASP A 162 15.68 -1.22 14.61
N ASP A 163 16.05 -2.42 15.11
CA ASP A 163 16.62 -2.69 16.43
C ASP A 163 18.13 -2.96 16.34
N GLU A 164 18.87 -2.19 15.52
CA GLU A 164 20.28 -1.96 15.85
C GLU A 164 20.31 -0.83 16.90
N PRO A 165 20.36 -1.13 18.22
CA PRO A 165 20.91 -0.14 19.13
C PRO A 165 22.30 0.19 18.60
N ASP A 166 22.61 1.48 18.51
CA ASP A 166 23.95 2.03 18.38
C ASP A 166 24.88 1.32 19.40
N GLU A 167 25.42 0.16 19.03
CA GLU A 167 26.50 -0.49 19.74
C GLU A 167 27.71 0.38 19.41
N GLY A 168 27.88 1.42 20.22
CA GLY A 168 29.16 2.03 20.52
C GLY A 168 30.13 1.00 21.12
N THR A 169 30.43 -0.06 20.39
CA THR A 169 31.61 -0.88 20.59
C THR A 169 32.73 -0.14 19.89
N GLU A 170 33.36 0.82 20.58
CA GLU A 170 34.72 1.27 20.27
C GLU A 170 35.67 0.12 20.64
N PRO A 171 36.26 -0.60 19.67
CA PRO A 171 37.24 -1.61 19.96
C PRO A 171 38.62 -0.95 19.92
N GLY A 172 39.06 -0.48 21.09
CA GLY A 172 40.48 -0.48 21.44
C GLY A 172 41.13 0.88 21.63
N GLN A 173 41.80 1.04 22.78
CA GLN A 173 43.23 1.32 22.80
C GLN A 173 43.89 0.71 24.07
N PRO A 174 44.80 -0.27 23.94
CA PRO A 174 45.89 -0.42 24.89
C PRO A 174 46.98 0.61 24.55
N THR A 175 47.26 1.54 25.46
CA THR A 175 48.52 2.31 25.45
C THR A 175 49.28 1.96 26.71
N GLY A 176 50.49 1.42 26.52
CA GLY A 176 51.39 0.97 27.59
C GLY A 176 52.18 2.08 28.27
#